data_AF-A0A4D6FF34-F1
#
_entry.id   AF-A0A4D6FF34-F1
#
_cell.length_a   1.000
_cell.length_b   1.000
_cell.length_c   1.000
_cell.angle_alpha   90.00
_cell.angle_beta   90.00
_cell.angle_gamma   90.00
#
_symmetry.space_group_name_H-M   'P 1'
#
loop_
_entity.id
_entity.type
_entity.pdbx_description
1 polymer ?
#
loop_
_entity_poly.entity_id
_entity_poly.type
_entity_poly.pdbx_seq_one_letter_code
_entity_poly.pdbx_strand_id
1 'polypeptide(L)'
;NGFIVLEIQGEGQFNDAEIRQWLSNSIWGRPFPGLLVSSNGVVEKTSELVEVRRFFKIISDGTKMTIDHTIDNNGKRLRLALASDVEDTAIVNSEVELRLSLANQAFKLTSGSQGTVALTAGALWNASYTAD
;
A
#
# COMPACT_ATOMS: atom_id res chain seq x y z
N ASN A 1 4.88 -9.57 10.63
CA ASN A 1 4.94 -8.41 9.71
C ASN A 1 3.59 -7.72 9.68
N GLY A 2 3.58 -6.41 9.88
CA GLY A 2 2.35 -5.61 9.87
C GLY A 2 1.88 -5.26 8.45
N PHE A 3 0.71 -4.63 8.38
CA PHE A 3 0.09 -4.19 7.12
C PHE A 3 -0.49 -2.78 7.27
N ILE A 4 -0.44 -2.00 6.18
CA ILE A 4 -1.41 -0.93 5.97
C ILE A 4 -2.64 -1.55 5.30
N VAL A 5 -3.82 -1.23 5.82
CA VAL A 5 -5.09 -1.78 5.35
C VAL A 5 -5.98 -0.67 4.83
N LEU A 6 -6.47 -0.85 3.61
CA LEU A 6 -7.57 -0.08 3.06
C LEU A 6 -8.78 -0.99 2.92
N GLU A 7 -9.94 -0.55 3.38
CA GLU A 7 -11.17 -1.33 3.30
C GLU A 7 -12.31 -0.50 2.73
N ILE A 8 -12.94 -1.05 1.69
CA ILE A 8 -14.12 -0.51 1.03
C ILE A 8 -15.35 -0.92 1.83
N GLN A 9 -16.10 0.07 2.26
CA GLN A 9 -17.42 -0.07 2.83
C GLN A 9 -18.47 0.09 1.71
N GLY A 10 -19.55 -0.69 1.78
CA GLY A 10 -20.61 -0.68 0.76
C GLY A 10 -20.35 -1.55 -0.47
N GLU A 11 -21.01 -1.24 -1.59
CA GLU A 11 -21.11 -2.09 -2.78
C GLU A 11 -19.97 -1.87 -3.80
N GLY A 12 -18.74 -1.91 -3.31
CA GLY A 12 -17.54 -1.79 -4.13
C GLY A 12 -16.51 -2.88 -3.84
N GLN A 13 -15.59 -3.06 -4.79
CA GLN A 13 -14.43 -3.93 -4.69
C GLN A 13 -13.21 -3.25 -5.31
N PHE A 14 -12.03 -3.62 -4.82
CA PHE A 14 -10.78 -3.30 -5.49
C PHE A 14 -10.70 -4.02 -6.84
N ASN A 15 -10.08 -3.36 -7.81
CA ASN A 15 -9.70 -3.95 -9.08
C ASN A 15 -8.23 -4.40 -8.98
N ASP A 16 -8.01 -5.71 -8.95
CA ASP A 16 -6.68 -6.31 -8.73
C ASP A 16 -5.63 -5.84 -9.74
N ALA A 17 -5.98 -5.82 -11.03
CA ALA A 17 -5.05 -5.41 -12.08
C ALA A 17 -4.64 -3.93 -11.95
N GLU A 18 -5.58 -3.06 -11.59
CA GLU A 18 -5.34 -1.62 -11.46
C GLU A 18 -4.64 -1.28 -10.14
N ILE A 19 -4.95 -1.98 -9.05
CA ILE A 19 -4.20 -1.88 -7.79
C ILE A 19 -2.75 -2.30 -8.00
N ARG A 20 -2.53 -3.43 -8.70
CA ARG A 20 -1.17 -3.87 -9.04
C ARG A 20 -0.42 -2.83 -9.86
N GLN A 21 -1.07 -2.19 -10.83
CA GLN A 21 -0.47 -1.12 -11.61
C GLN A 21 -0.12 0.10 -10.75
N TRP A 22 -1.06 0.57 -9.93
CA TRP A 22 -0.88 1.72 -9.04
C TRP A 22 0.26 1.53 -8.04
N LEU A 23 0.42 0.30 -7.52
CA LEU A 23 1.45 -0.07 -6.55
C LEU A 23 2.77 -0.56 -7.19
N SER A 24 2.90 -0.46 -8.52
CA SER A 24 4.13 -0.80 -9.23
C SER A 24 4.87 0.44 -9.70
N ASN A 25 6.19 0.37 -9.79
CA ASN A 25 6.95 1.30 -10.61
C ASN A 25 6.84 0.95 -12.10
N SER A 26 7.21 1.89 -12.97
CA SER A 26 7.11 1.73 -14.42
C SER A 26 8.14 0.75 -14.99
N ILE A 27 9.32 0.69 -14.37
CA ILE A 27 10.42 -0.22 -14.69
C ILE A 27 11.36 -0.30 -13.48
N TRP A 28 12.20 -1.34 -13.42
CA TRP A 28 13.17 -1.56 -12.36
C TRP A 28 13.99 -0.30 -12.02
N GLY A 29 14.14 -0.02 -10.73
CA GLY A 29 14.88 1.14 -10.23
C GLY A 29 14.15 2.48 -10.33
N ARG A 30 12.97 2.58 -10.96
CA ARG A 30 12.19 3.83 -10.99
C ARG A 30 11.37 4.05 -9.71
N PRO A 31 10.99 5.31 -9.41
CA PRO A 31 10.12 5.63 -8.28
C PRO A 31 8.71 5.02 -8.40
N PHE A 32 8.06 4.82 -7.25
CA PHE A 32 6.67 4.36 -7.17
C PHE A 32 5.70 5.54 -7.31
N PRO A 33 4.89 5.61 -8.37
CA PRO A 33 3.98 6.74 -8.55
C PRO A 33 2.86 6.77 -7.51
N GLY A 34 2.44 5.61 -7.00
CA GLY A 34 1.24 5.46 -6.18
C GLY A 34 1.35 5.90 -4.72
N LEU A 35 2.55 6.20 -4.21
CA LEU A 35 2.73 6.65 -2.83
C LEU A 35 4.03 7.42 -2.61
N LEU A 36 4.07 8.11 -1.48
CA LEU A 36 5.27 8.73 -0.94
C LEU A 36 5.50 8.22 0.49
N VAL A 37 6.76 8.14 0.89
CA VAL A 37 7.18 7.83 2.26
C VAL A 37 8.14 8.90 2.78
N SER A 38 8.20 9.07 4.10
CA SER A 38 9.22 9.93 4.71
C SER A 38 10.63 9.50 4.31
N SER A 39 11.46 10.48 3.93
CA SER A 39 12.87 10.28 3.62
C SER A 39 13.75 10.46 4.85
N ASN A 40 14.88 9.75 4.92
CA ASN A 40 15.78 9.76 6.07
C ASN A 40 16.29 11.16 6.49
N GLY A 41 15.57 11.82 7.40
CA GLY A 41 15.98 13.07 8.05
C GLY A 41 15.63 14.36 7.31
N VAL A 42 14.79 14.30 6.27
CA VAL A 42 14.29 15.49 5.56
C VAL A 42 12.77 15.52 5.63
N VAL A 43 12.19 16.71 5.74
CA VAL A 43 10.73 16.95 5.80
C VAL A 43 10.01 16.51 4.51
N GLU A 44 10.75 16.25 3.42
CA GLU A 44 10.19 15.88 2.12
C GLU A 44 9.91 14.38 2.01
N LYS A 45 8.68 14.05 1.62
CA LYS A 45 8.28 12.69 1.26
C LYS A 45 8.77 12.35 -0.15
N THR A 46 9.09 11.09 -0.39
CA THR A 46 9.64 10.62 -1.67
C THR A 46 9.06 9.28 -2.10
N SER A 47 9.16 9.00 -3.39
CA SER A 47 8.73 7.74 -4.02
C SER A 47 9.91 6.85 -4.45
N GLU A 48 11.15 7.26 -4.14
CA GLU A 48 12.34 6.54 -4.52
C GLU A 48 12.36 5.10 -3.97
N LEU A 49 12.78 4.15 -4.80
CA LEU A 49 12.75 2.72 -4.46
C LEU A 49 13.46 2.42 -3.14
N VAL A 50 14.61 3.05 -2.88
CA VAL A 50 15.41 2.82 -1.67
C VAL A 50 14.66 3.22 -0.40
N GLU A 51 13.90 4.31 -0.45
CA GLU A 51 13.13 4.80 0.68
C GLU A 51 11.84 3.99 0.84
N VAL A 52 11.11 3.73 -0.25
CA VAL A 52 9.90 2.89 -0.23
C VAL A 52 10.18 1.49 0.30
N ARG A 53 11.36 0.91 0.01
CA ARG A 53 11.77 -0.41 0.52
C ARG A 53 11.96 -0.47 2.04
N ARG A 54 12.20 0.65 2.71
CA ARG A 54 12.28 0.70 4.19
C ARG A 54 10.90 0.47 4.83
N PHE A 55 9.84 0.88 4.14
CA PHE A 55 8.48 0.78 4.65
C PHE A 55 7.80 -0.50 4.21
N PHE A 56 7.97 -0.90 2.95
CA PHE A 56 7.18 -1.96 2.34
C PHE A 56 8.02 -3.13 1.85
N LYS A 57 7.44 -4.33 1.94
CA LYS A 57 7.95 -5.48 1.24
C LYS A 57 7.73 -5.29 -0.27
N ILE A 58 8.80 -5.42 -1.05
CA ILE A 58 8.77 -5.26 -2.51
C ILE A 58 9.06 -6.58 -3.21
N ILE A 59 8.21 -6.94 -4.17
CA ILE A 59 8.41 -8.07 -5.08
C ILE A 59 8.87 -7.55 -6.45
N SER A 60 9.65 -8.37 -7.17
CA SER A 60 10.08 -8.09 -8.54
C SER A 60 9.61 -9.18 -9.48
N ASP A 61 9.22 -8.79 -10.69
CA ASP A 61 9.00 -9.71 -11.82
C ASP A 61 10.16 -9.68 -12.84
N GLY A 62 11.29 -9.07 -12.48
CA GLY A 62 12.45 -8.87 -13.36
C GLY A 62 12.33 -7.68 -14.31
N THR A 63 11.15 -7.09 -14.47
CA THR A 63 10.92 -5.90 -15.31
C THR A 63 10.59 -4.67 -14.45
N LYS A 64 9.76 -4.86 -13.44
CA LYS A 64 9.34 -3.83 -12.50
C LYS A 64 9.32 -4.36 -11.06
N MET A 65 9.07 -3.44 -10.15
CA MET A 65 8.94 -3.68 -8.72
C MET A 65 7.51 -3.33 -8.32
N THR A 66 6.90 -4.17 -7.49
CA THR A 66 5.55 -3.98 -6.96
C THR A 66 5.61 -4.08 -5.44
N ILE A 67 4.89 -3.23 -4.73
CA ILE A 67 4.64 -3.45 -3.31
C ILE A 67 3.84 -4.73 -3.15
N ASP A 68 4.32 -5.61 -2.28
CA ASP A 68 3.63 -6.85 -1.95
C ASP A 68 2.29 -6.50 -1.30
N HIS A 69 1.22 -6.97 -1.91
CA HIS A 69 -0.13 -6.67 -1.50
C HIS A 69 -1.04 -7.87 -1.70
N THR A 70 -2.10 -7.90 -0.91
CA THR A 70 -3.19 -8.87 -1.11
C THR A 70 -4.52 -8.14 -1.10
N ILE A 71 -5.42 -8.57 -1.98
CA ILE A 71 -6.82 -8.21 -1.93
C ILE A 71 -7.58 -9.43 -1.39
N ASP A 72 -8.29 -9.25 -0.29
CA ASP A 72 -9.11 -10.28 0.34
C ASP A 72 -10.47 -9.71 0.78
N ASN A 73 -11.18 -10.43 1.66
CA ASN A 73 -12.52 -10.06 2.12
C ASN A 73 -13.48 -9.79 0.94
N ASN A 74 -13.57 -10.75 0.00
CA ASN A 74 -14.38 -10.66 -1.22
C ASN A 74 -14.07 -9.40 -2.05
N GLY A 75 -12.80 -9.03 -2.15
CA GLY A 75 -12.37 -7.86 -2.93
C GLY A 75 -12.49 -6.54 -2.19
N LYS A 76 -12.93 -6.52 -0.93
CA LYS A 76 -13.18 -5.27 -0.19
C LYS A 76 -12.00 -4.78 0.62
N ARG A 77 -11.00 -5.62 0.89
CA ARG A 77 -9.88 -5.26 1.74
C ARG A 77 -8.56 -5.42 1.00
N LEU A 78 -7.80 -4.34 0.92
CA LEU A 78 -6.44 -4.28 0.39
C LEU A 78 -5.47 -4.20 1.56
N ARG A 79 -4.49 -5.09 1.59
CA ARG A 79 -3.42 -5.11 2.60
C ARG A 79 -2.09 -4.91 1.90
N LEU A 80 -1.37 -3.85 2.27
CA LEU A 80 -0.02 -3.56 1.82
C LEU A 80 0.96 -4.09 2.88
N ALA A 81 1.83 -5.02 2.50
CA ALA A 81 2.75 -5.66 3.43
C ALA A 81 3.90 -4.71 3.80
N LEU A 82 4.09 -4.50 5.10
CA LEU A 82 5.25 -3.77 5.60
C LEU A 82 6.53 -4.62 5.47
N ALA A 83 7.67 -3.96 5.35
CA ALA A 83 8.98 -4.59 5.44
C ALA A 83 9.13 -5.29 6.81
N SER A 84 9.87 -6.40 6.86
CA SER A 84 10.05 -7.15 8.12
C SER A 84 10.86 -6.38 9.16
N ASP A 85 11.71 -5.48 8.69
CA ASP A 85 12.63 -4.60 9.43
C ASP A 85 12.14 -3.15 9.44
N VAL A 86 10.83 -2.92 9.18
CA VAL A 86 10.27 -1.56 9.17
C VAL A 86 10.46 -0.84 10.50
N GLU A 87 10.46 -1.56 11.63
CA GLU A 87 10.67 -0.98 12.97
C GLU A 87 12.11 -0.51 13.20
N ASP A 88 13.08 -1.14 12.53
CA ASP A 88 14.50 -0.79 12.63
C ASP A 88 14.88 0.29 11.61
N THR A 89 14.14 0.38 10.51
CA THR A 89 14.50 1.22 9.35
C THR A 89 13.63 2.46 9.19
N ALA A 90 12.39 2.48 9.71
CA ALA A 90 11.55 3.66 9.70
C ALA A 90 11.95 4.63 10.81
N ILE A 91 11.97 5.93 10.49
CA ILE A 91 12.25 6.97 11.48
C ILE A 91 11.01 7.22 12.33
N VAL A 92 11.21 7.67 13.57
CA VAL A 92 10.14 8.19 14.43
C VAL A 92 9.30 9.23 13.67
N ASN A 93 7.98 9.15 13.78
CA ASN A 93 7.02 10.00 13.07
C ASN A 93 7.11 9.92 11.54
N SER A 94 7.59 8.80 10.99
CA SER A 94 7.51 8.58 9.55
C SER A 94 6.06 8.52 9.08
N GLU A 95 5.82 9.11 7.92
CA GLU A 95 4.52 9.14 7.26
C GLU A 95 4.56 8.35 5.96
N VAL A 96 3.43 7.71 5.66
CA VAL A 96 3.13 7.16 4.34
C VAL A 96 1.98 7.95 3.77
N GLU A 97 2.14 8.43 2.54
CA GLU A 97 1.09 9.07 1.78
C GLU A 97 0.67 8.20 0.61
N LEU A 98 -0.56 7.69 0.65
CA LEU A 98 -1.15 6.94 -0.45
C LEU A 98 -1.80 7.91 -1.44
N ARG A 99 -1.26 7.96 -2.67
CA ARG A 99 -1.72 8.88 -3.70
C ARG A 99 -2.91 8.27 -4.46
N LEU A 100 -4.06 8.24 -3.80
CA LEU A 100 -5.30 7.69 -4.36
C LEU A 100 -5.77 8.43 -5.61
N SER A 101 -5.39 9.70 -5.79
CA SER A 101 -5.64 10.46 -7.02
C SER A 101 -4.97 9.88 -8.27
N LEU A 102 -3.97 9.00 -8.08
CA LEU A 102 -3.30 8.28 -9.16
C LEU A 102 -3.75 6.81 -9.28
N ALA A 103 -4.69 6.37 -8.43
CA ALA A 103 -5.23 5.02 -8.43
C ALA A 103 -6.37 4.90 -9.46
N ASN A 104 -6.03 5.08 -10.74
CA ASN A 104 -6.99 5.06 -11.85
C ASN A 104 -7.72 3.72 -11.90
N GLN A 105 -9.06 3.74 -11.85
CA GLN A 105 -9.89 2.53 -11.94
C GLN A 105 -9.56 1.44 -10.89
N ALA A 106 -8.90 1.82 -9.80
CA ALA A 106 -8.54 0.94 -8.69
C ALA A 106 -9.77 0.35 -7.95
N PHE A 107 -10.95 0.89 -8.22
CA PHE A 107 -12.22 0.52 -7.60
C PHE A 107 -13.26 0.24 -8.67
N LYS A 108 -14.04 -0.83 -8.47
CA LYS A 108 -15.22 -1.16 -9.27
C LYS A 108 -16.45 -1.22 -8.35
N LEU A 109 -17.58 -0.68 -8.83
CA LEU A 109 -18.86 -0.89 -8.18
C LEU A 109 -19.37 -2.28 -8.53
N THR A 110 -19.81 -3.04 -7.52
CA THR A 110 -20.43 -4.35 -7.73
C THR A 110 -21.93 -4.24 -7.88
N SER A 111 -22.55 -3.24 -7.24
CA SER A 111 -23.97 -2.91 -7.37
C SER A 111 -24.24 -1.48 -6.87
N GLY A 112 -25.44 -0.93 -7.12
CA GLY A 112 -25.90 0.34 -6.53
C GLY A 112 -25.45 1.65 -7.23
N SER A 113 -25.86 2.79 -6.66
CA SER A 113 -25.43 4.13 -7.07
C SER A 113 -24.20 4.57 -6.25
N GLN A 114 -23.39 5.48 -6.81
CA GLN A 114 -22.11 5.96 -6.24
C GLN A 114 -22.17 6.42 -4.77
N GLY A 115 -23.35 6.76 -4.24
CA GLY A 115 -23.54 7.28 -2.89
C GLY A 115 -23.42 6.27 -1.74
N THR A 116 -23.09 5.01 -2.00
CA THR A 116 -23.03 3.95 -0.96
C THR A 116 -21.63 3.43 -0.67
N VAL A 117 -20.59 3.99 -1.28
CA VAL A 117 -19.21 3.50 -1.14
C VAL A 117 -18.34 4.47 -0.36
N ALA A 118 -17.67 3.96 0.68
CA ALA A 118 -16.69 4.71 1.48
C ALA A 118 -15.39 3.91 1.60
N LEU A 119 -14.25 4.61 1.73
CA LEU A 119 -12.95 3.99 1.97
C LEU A 119 -12.52 4.28 3.42
N THR A 120 -12.15 3.23 4.13
CA THR A 120 -11.55 3.30 5.46
C THR A 120 -10.08 2.89 5.35
N ALA A 121 -9.22 3.54 6.11
CA ALA A 121 -7.79 3.26 6.15
C ALA A 121 -7.35 3.02 7.59
N GLY A 122 -6.46 2.05 7.81
CA GLY A 122 -5.90 1.72 9.10
C GLY A 122 -4.57 0.97 8.97
N ALA A 123 -3.94 0.68 10.11
CA ALA A 123 -2.75 -0.15 10.17
C ALA A 123 -2.99 -1.29 11.15
N LEU A 124 -2.54 -2.49 10.77
CA LEU A 124 -2.59 -3.67 11.63
C LEU A 124 -1.15 -4.10 11.92
N TRP A 125 -0.78 -4.07 13.20
CA TRP A 125 0.44 -4.69 13.67
C TRP A 125 0.17 -6.14 14.04
N ASN A 126 0.97 -7.06 13.52
CA ASN A 126 0.93 -8.44 13.99
C ASN A 126 1.67 -8.47 15.34
N ALA A 127 0.93 -8.40 16.44
CA ALA A 127 1.50 -8.66 17.76
C ALA A 127 2.03 -10.11 17.76
N SER A 128 3.34 -10.27 17.90
CA SER A 128 3.92 -11.58 18.19
C SER A 128 3.51 -11.96 19.60
N TYR A 129 2.51 -12.82 19.76
CA TYR A 129 2.30 -13.53 21.01
C TYR A 129 3.43 -14.55 21.14
N THR A 130 4.54 -14.16 21.75
CA THR A 130 5.34 -15.12 22.51
C THR A 130 4.59 -15.31 23.82
N ALA A 131 3.77 -16.35 23.89
CA ALA A 131 3.35 -16.85 25.19
C ALA A 131 4.63 -17.31 25.91
N ASP A 132 5.08 -16.55 26.90
CA ASP A 132 6.03 -17.02 27.90
C ASP A 132 5.43 -18.18 28.71
#